data_AF-A0A6I6J864-F1
#
_entry.id   AF-A0A6I6J864-F1
#
_cell.length_a   1.000
_cell.length_b   1.000
_cell.length_c   1.000
_cell.angle_alpha   90.00
_cell.angle_beta   90.00
_cell.angle_gamma   90.00
#
_symmetry.space_group_name_H-M   'P 1'
#
loop_
_entity.id
_entity.type
_entity.pdbx_description
1 polymer ?
#
loop_
_entity_poly.entity_id
_entity_poly.type
_entity_poly.pdbx_seq_one_letter_code
_entity_poly.pdbx_strand_id
1 'polypeptide(L)'
;MTASPPGNNSPRKPAEQRLEIYQRKLRALKDRSSLREVMERELLLKFIEVNHSSINEYPLLPAQQKSVVELLCGRIGHPGYEFIHKHIGDFIVLLVHYEKAGKVGDKEKAAELRARLVNTESMLIKCVQGIVYTMALITDNFEEIVLRHFGQSALKKYSELIEKYELDERFWTAFVEEFVATQVEEAHKEILEGEKFNISKERNFLIIRFLFDDILSKLNPTSQAIDKTRIQKSYLASLEDEATTRRSKLVQSILVKGVSSLPKADTIPQKEFVQAARITCMDPVAQDFEKAYANRVTQAKEQKAKGETPDPEKAKREQLEFKFLMDQVIGAGVGAAIAIGRTSDHFYRAMEEFVPEQISGIRSLSHDFTFATLERILYFLLENHTIHILRETGRSEGGKIQVRSGRARRAPAAEVDALPGMTKIRKTQLFANDVTREDTLLFKPKTAKQMASAMAMLSLEPELQAALSRIWKEAAFRVDIMVLLNLELIAKTTTNLQNKLAEILEKYGVAKRSSNDPVDEVLPS
;
A
#
# COMPACT_ATOMS: atom_id res chain seq x y z
N MET A 1 -32.96 -8.74 4.16
CA MET A 1 -33.66 -8.29 2.93
C MET A 1 -33.00 -7.00 2.49
N THR A 2 -31.99 -7.13 1.63
CA THR A 2 -31.10 -6.04 1.23
C THR A 2 -31.60 -5.44 -0.07
N ALA A 3 -32.09 -4.20 0.00
CA ALA A 3 -32.40 -3.41 -1.18
C ALA A 3 -31.09 -3.15 -1.93
N SER A 4 -30.99 -3.62 -3.17
CA SER A 4 -29.93 -3.27 -4.09
C SER A 4 -29.95 -1.75 -4.35
N PRO A 5 -28.80 -1.04 -4.34
CA PRO A 5 -28.77 0.37 -4.69
C PRO A 5 -29.16 0.54 -6.17
N PRO A 6 -29.73 1.69 -6.57
CA PRO A 6 -30.10 1.95 -7.95
C PRO A 6 -28.83 2.11 -8.79
N GLY A 7 -28.38 1.00 -9.40
CA GLY A 7 -27.34 1.03 -10.41
C GLY A 7 -27.81 1.89 -11.58
N ASN A 8 -26.96 2.84 -11.98
CA ASN A 8 -27.19 3.70 -13.13
C ASN A 8 -27.10 2.85 -14.43
N ASN A 9 -28.13 2.04 -14.67
CA ASN A 9 -28.27 1.10 -15.78
C ASN A 9 -28.62 1.82 -17.08
N SER A 10 -27.81 2.79 -17.48
CA SER A 10 -27.86 3.28 -18.86
C SER A 10 -27.17 2.24 -19.75
N PRO A 11 -27.90 1.57 -20.66
CA PRO A 11 -27.31 0.54 -21.52
C PRO A 11 -26.18 1.15 -22.36
N ARG A 12 -25.10 0.37 -22.54
CA ARG A 12 -23.93 0.82 -23.31
C ARG A 12 -24.38 1.27 -24.70
N LYS A 13 -24.09 2.53 -25.04
CA LYS A 13 -24.44 3.10 -26.35
C LYS A 13 -23.82 2.27 -27.48
N PRO A 14 -24.50 2.05 -28.62
CA PRO A 14 -23.92 1.41 -29.79
C PRO A 14 -22.62 2.06 -30.25
N ALA A 15 -21.71 1.27 -30.84
CA ALA A 15 -20.38 1.75 -31.25
C ALA A 15 -20.44 2.98 -32.16
N GLU A 16 -21.36 3.02 -33.13
CA GLU A 16 -21.55 4.15 -34.04
C GLU A 16 -21.88 5.45 -33.31
N GLN A 17 -22.78 5.38 -32.32
CA GLN A 17 -23.15 6.54 -31.51
C GLN A 17 -21.98 7.03 -30.66
N ARG A 18 -21.17 6.12 -30.09
CA ARG A 18 -19.98 6.50 -29.33
C ARG A 18 -18.95 7.20 -30.21
N LEU A 19 -18.66 6.63 -31.38
CA LEU A 19 -17.73 7.23 -32.35
C LEU A 19 -18.20 8.61 -32.82
N GLU A 20 -19.50 8.79 -33.06
CA GLU A 20 -20.06 10.09 -33.43
C GLU A 20 -19.87 11.13 -32.30
N ILE A 21 -20.08 10.74 -31.04
CA ILE A 21 -19.83 11.61 -29.88
C ILE A 21 -18.37 12.05 -29.84
N TYR A 22 -17.42 11.13 -30.04
CA TYR A 22 -15.99 11.47 -30.07
C TYR A 22 -15.63 12.37 -31.25
N GLN A 23 -16.16 12.10 -32.44
CA GLN A 23 -15.96 12.96 -33.61
C GLN A 23 -16.49 14.36 -33.38
N ARG A 24 -17.68 14.50 -32.79
CA ARG A 24 -18.28 15.80 -32.46
C ARG A 24 -17.41 16.58 -31.47
N LYS A 25 -16.93 15.92 -30.41
CA LYS A 25 -16.00 16.53 -29.45
C LYS A 25 -14.70 16.95 -30.14
N LEU A 26 -14.14 16.09 -30.99
CA LEU A 26 -12.90 16.37 -31.73
C LEU A 26 -13.05 17.56 -32.68
N ARG A 27 -14.17 17.69 -33.41
CA ARG A 27 -14.46 18.86 -34.25
C ARG A 27 -14.50 20.13 -33.42
N ALA A 28 -15.27 20.15 -32.34
CA ALA A 28 -15.39 21.31 -31.46
C ALA A 28 -14.03 21.76 -30.88
N LEU A 29 -13.12 20.81 -30.60
CA LEU A 29 -11.77 21.12 -30.12
C LEU A 29 -10.89 21.72 -31.24
N LYS A 30 -11.00 21.19 -32.46
CA LYS A 30 -10.28 21.71 -33.64
C LYS A 30 -10.75 23.09 -34.06
N ASP A 31 -12.05 23.35 -34.00
CA ASP A 31 -12.64 24.65 -34.35
C ASP A 31 -12.14 25.77 -33.41
N ARG A 32 -11.74 25.41 -32.19
CA ARG A 32 -11.12 26.31 -31.21
C ARG A 32 -9.60 26.35 -31.26
N SER A 33 -8.97 25.69 -32.25
CA SER A 33 -7.50 25.56 -32.37
C SER A 33 -6.83 25.04 -31.09
N SER A 34 -7.46 24.07 -30.43
CA SER A 34 -6.94 23.49 -29.18
C SER A 34 -5.58 22.82 -29.42
N LEU A 35 -4.66 22.96 -28.46
CA LEU A 35 -3.38 22.25 -28.49
C LEU A 35 -3.60 20.74 -28.41
N ARG A 36 -2.67 19.96 -28.98
CA ARG A 36 -2.74 18.49 -29.00
C ARG A 36 -2.98 17.90 -27.61
N GLU A 37 -2.27 18.38 -26.60
CA GLU A 37 -2.37 17.89 -25.23
C GLU A 37 -3.76 18.13 -24.62
N VAL A 38 -4.37 19.28 -24.93
CA VAL A 38 -5.73 19.60 -24.53
C VAL A 38 -6.72 18.67 -25.24
N MET A 39 -6.50 18.39 -26.52
CA MET A 39 -7.34 17.46 -27.27
C MET A 39 -7.30 16.04 -26.70
N GLU A 40 -6.12 15.55 -26.34
CA GLU A 40 -5.91 14.24 -25.71
C GLU A 40 -6.66 14.15 -24.38
N ARG A 41 -6.44 15.11 -23.47
CA ARG A 41 -7.14 15.17 -22.17
C ARG A 41 -8.66 15.24 -22.33
N GLU A 42 -9.15 16.15 -23.15
CA GLU A 42 -10.59 16.35 -23.36
C GLU A 42 -11.28 15.15 -23.99
N LEU A 43 -10.58 14.39 -24.83
CA LEU A 43 -11.10 13.12 -25.35
C LEU A 43 -11.06 12.00 -24.32
N LEU A 44 -10.02 11.89 -23.47
CA LEU A 44 -10.01 10.94 -22.35
C LEU A 44 -11.15 11.22 -21.36
N LEU A 45 -11.44 12.48 -21.06
CA LEU A 45 -12.61 12.86 -20.24
C LEU A 45 -13.91 12.40 -20.90
N LYS A 46 -14.06 12.65 -22.20
CA LYS A 46 -15.24 12.21 -22.96
C LYS A 46 -15.34 10.69 -23.03
N PHE A 47 -14.20 10.02 -23.01
CA PHE A 47 -14.08 8.57 -23.02
C PHE A 47 -14.72 7.94 -21.77
N ILE A 48 -14.35 8.45 -20.60
CA ILE A 48 -14.92 8.04 -19.31
C ILE A 48 -16.42 8.36 -19.29
N GLU A 49 -16.82 9.58 -19.65
CA GLU A 49 -18.22 10.01 -19.65
C GLU A 49 -19.12 9.05 -20.45
N VAL A 50 -18.65 8.61 -21.62
CA VAL A 50 -19.42 7.73 -22.52
C VAL A 50 -19.42 6.27 -22.06
N ASN A 51 -18.37 5.81 -21.38
CA ASN A 51 -18.16 4.39 -21.08
C ASN A 51 -18.27 4.02 -19.58
N HIS A 52 -18.49 4.97 -18.67
CA HIS A 52 -18.50 4.70 -17.23
C HIS A 52 -19.46 3.57 -16.82
N SER A 53 -20.62 3.42 -17.49
CA SER A 53 -21.57 2.32 -17.22
C SER A 53 -21.07 0.93 -17.64
N SER A 54 -19.99 0.86 -18.41
CA SER A 54 -19.35 -0.39 -18.86
C SER A 54 -18.08 -0.71 -18.08
N ILE A 55 -17.73 0.10 -17.08
CA ILE A 55 -16.58 -0.11 -16.21
C ILE A 55 -17.10 -0.71 -14.91
N ASN A 56 -16.64 -1.91 -14.58
CA ASN A 56 -17.04 -2.59 -13.35
C ASN A 56 -16.48 -1.85 -12.14
N GLU A 57 -17.28 -1.70 -11.09
CA GLU A 57 -16.92 -1.00 -9.85
C GLU A 57 -16.55 0.48 -10.03
N TYR A 58 -17.03 1.11 -11.11
CA TYR A 58 -16.79 2.54 -11.30
C TYR A 58 -17.29 3.34 -10.09
N PRO A 59 -16.48 4.21 -9.47
CA PRO A 59 -16.83 4.84 -8.21
C PRO A 59 -18.10 5.67 -8.29
N LEU A 60 -18.93 5.62 -7.23
CA LEU A 60 -20.14 6.45 -7.12
C LEU A 60 -19.83 7.86 -6.61
N LEU A 61 -18.79 7.99 -5.78
CA LEU A 61 -18.43 9.26 -5.14
C LEU A 61 -17.69 10.17 -6.12
N PRO A 62 -18.08 11.47 -6.24
CA PRO A 62 -17.44 12.39 -7.17
C PRO A 62 -15.93 12.57 -6.94
N ALA A 63 -15.46 12.59 -5.69
CA ALA A 63 -14.04 12.70 -5.38
C ALA A 63 -13.24 11.51 -5.94
N GLN A 64 -13.77 10.29 -5.77
CA GLN A 64 -13.16 9.07 -6.29
C GLN A 64 -13.20 9.03 -7.83
N GLN A 65 -14.28 9.51 -8.45
CA GLN A 65 -14.35 9.65 -9.91
C GLN A 65 -13.28 10.63 -10.44
N LYS A 66 -13.05 11.75 -9.75
CA LYS A 66 -11.98 12.70 -10.09
C LYS A 66 -10.60 12.08 -9.94
N SER A 67 -10.37 11.27 -8.92
CA SER A 67 -9.11 10.54 -8.77
C SER A 67 -8.86 9.56 -9.93
N VAL A 68 -9.88 8.84 -10.41
CA VAL A 68 -9.76 8.01 -11.62
C VAL A 68 -9.39 8.86 -12.84
N VAL A 69 -10.00 10.04 -12.98
CA VAL A 69 -9.72 10.97 -14.07
C VAL A 69 -8.28 11.50 -14.01
N GLU A 70 -7.81 11.91 -12.84
CA GLU A 70 -6.43 12.42 -12.66
C GLU A 70 -5.40 11.33 -12.92
N LEU A 71 -5.64 10.10 -12.45
CA LEU A 71 -4.79 8.94 -12.73
C LEU A 71 -4.81 8.49 -14.20
N LEU A 72 -5.88 8.77 -14.96
CA LEU A 72 -5.92 8.47 -16.39
C LEU A 72 -5.23 9.58 -17.21
N CYS A 73 -5.49 10.83 -16.86
CA CYS A 73 -5.08 12.02 -17.62
C CYS A 73 -3.72 12.58 -17.22
N GLY A 74 -3.02 11.95 -16.27
CA GLY A 74 -1.70 12.38 -15.82
C GLY A 74 -0.66 12.39 -16.95
N ARG A 75 0.35 13.25 -16.81
CA ARG A 75 1.44 13.41 -17.80
C ARG A 75 2.82 13.12 -17.23
N ILE A 76 2.98 13.26 -15.92
CA ILE A 76 4.27 13.13 -15.23
C ILE A 76 4.12 12.18 -14.05
N GLY A 77 5.26 11.62 -13.61
CA GLY A 77 5.35 10.80 -12.40
C GLY A 77 5.32 9.30 -12.65
N HIS A 78 4.72 8.80 -13.74
CA HIS A 78 4.72 7.38 -14.07
C HIS A 78 4.98 7.10 -15.56
N PRO A 79 5.93 6.21 -15.94
CA PRO A 79 6.23 5.92 -17.35
C PRO A 79 5.04 5.35 -18.13
N GLY A 80 4.09 4.70 -17.46
CA GLY A 80 2.86 4.18 -18.07
C GLY A 80 1.99 5.25 -18.75
N TYR A 81 2.13 6.53 -18.42
CA TYR A 81 1.40 7.60 -19.10
C TYR A 81 1.72 7.68 -20.59
N GLU A 82 2.96 7.39 -20.98
CA GLU A 82 3.36 7.35 -22.40
C GLU A 82 2.56 6.32 -23.20
N PHE A 83 2.19 5.20 -22.57
CA PHE A 83 1.33 4.20 -23.19
C PHE A 83 -0.06 4.79 -23.48
N ILE A 84 -0.68 5.47 -22.52
CA ILE A 84 -2.00 6.08 -22.70
C ILE A 84 -1.94 7.19 -23.76
N HIS A 85 -0.96 8.10 -23.66
CA HIS A 85 -0.79 9.24 -24.57
C HIS A 85 -0.55 8.81 -26.02
N LYS A 86 0.27 7.76 -26.23
CA LYS A 86 0.46 7.16 -27.55
C LYS A 86 -0.87 6.67 -28.14
N HIS A 87 -1.64 5.90 -27.36
CA HIS A 87 -2.86 5.29 -27.88
C HIS A 87 -4.01 6.28 -28.05
N ILE A 88 -4.15 7.30 -27.20
CA ILE A 88 -5.14 8.38 -27.43
C ILE A 88 -4.73 9.25 -28.62
N GLY A 89 -3.43 9.49 -28.82
CA GLY A 89 -2.92 10.16 -30.02
C GLY A 89 -3.27 9.40 -31.30
N ASP A 90 -3.02 8.08 -31.31
CA ASP A 90 -3.38 7.21 -32.42
C ASP A 90 -4.90 7.17 -32.63
N PHE A 91 -5.69 7.15 -31.55
CA PHE A 91 -7.15 7.21 -31.61
C PHE A 91 -7.65 8.49 -32.29
N ILE A 92 -7.07 9.65 -31.96
CA ILE A 92 -7.39 10.93 -32.62
C ILE A 92 -7.12 10.84 -34.12
N VAL A 93 -5.97 10.31 -34.52
CA VAL A 93 -5.63 10.14 -35.94
C VAL A 93 -6.62 9.22 -36.65
N LEU A 94 -6.97 8.10 -36.01
CA LEU A 94 -7.96 7.16 -36.55
C LEU A 94 -9.34 7.81 -36.71
N LEU A 95 -9.80 8.65 -35.76
CA LEU A 95 -11.08 9.35 -35.87
C LEU A 95 -11.11 10.29 -37.08
N VAL A 96 -10.01 10.98 -37.36
CA VAL A 96 -9.89 11.88 -38.52
C VAL A 96 -9.93 11.11 -39.83
N HIS A 97 -9.21 9.99 -39.91
CA HIS A 97 -9.22 9.15 -41.10
C HIS A 97 -10.57 8.49 -41.33
N TYR A 98 -11.24 8.05 -40.26
CA TYR A 98 -12.57 7.45 -40.32
C TYR A 98 -13.60 8.46 -40.84
N GLU A 99 -13.56 9.70 -40.36
CA GLU A 99 -14.42 10.78 -40.87
C GLU A 99 -14.17 11.04 -42.36
N LYS A 100 -12.90 11.09 -42.79
CA LYS A 100 -12.55 11.30 -44.21
C LYS A 100 -13.04 10.15 -45.10
N ALA A 101 -12.83 8.90 -44.68
CA ALA A 101 -13.31 7.72 -45.42
C ALA A 101 -14.84 7.75 -45.59
N GLY A 102 -15.58 8.14 -44.54
CA GLY A 102 -17.02 8.33 -44.61
C GLY A 102 -17.46 9.40 -45.61
N LYS A 103 -16.74 10.54 -45.68
CA LYS A 103 -17.05 11.62 -46.64
C LYS A 103 -16.78 11.24 -48.10
N VAL A 104 -15.76 10.41 -48.35
CA VAL A 104 -15.38 9.97 -49.70
C VAL A 104 -16.15 8.71 -50.14
N GLY A 105 -16.92 8.09 -49.24
CA GLY A 105 -17.73 6.91 -49.55
C GLY A 105 -16.95 5.59 -49.59
N ASP A 106 -15.72 5.57 -49.07
CA ASP A 106 -14.85 4.38 -49.02
C ASP A 106 -15.30 3.46 -47.87
N LYS A 107 -16.23 2.55 -48.17
CA LYS A 107 -16.87 1.67 -47.19
C LYS A 107 -15.92 0.64 -46.58
N GLU A 108 -14.98 0.11 -47.37
CA GLU A 108 -14.03 -0.90 -46.92
C GLU A 108 -13.05 -0.31 -45.91
N LYS A 109 -12.44 0.84 -46.25
CA LYS A 109 -11.55 1.56 -45.35
C LYS A 109 -12.26 2.08 -44.10
N ALA A 110 -13.51 2.54 -44.25
CA ALA A 110 -14.31 2.98 -43.10
C ALA A 110 -14.56 1.81 -42.12
N ALA A 111 -14.87 0.61 -42.63
CA ALA A 111 -15.06 -0.58 -41.79
C ALA A 111 -13.77 -0.99 -41.07
N GLU A 112 -12.63 -0.97 -41.76
CA GLU A 112 -11.32 -1.25 -41.16
C GLU A 112 -10.96 -0.26 -40.05
N LEU A 113 -11.10 1.04 -40.32
CA LEU A 113 -10.82 2.11 -39.35
C LEU A 113 -11.75 2.04 -38.14
N ARG A 114 -13.03 1.71 -38.36
CA ARG A 114 -13.99 1.47 -37.27
C ARG A 114 -13.55 0.33 -36.37
N ALA A 115 -13.10 -0.79 -36.94
CA ALA A 115 -12.62 -1.93 -36.14
C ALA A 115 -11.40 -1.52 -35.29
N ARG A 116 -10.43 -0.80 -35.88
CA ARG A 116 -9.27 -0.27 -35.13
C ARG A 116 -9.69 0.69 -34.01
N LEU A 117 -10.61 1.61 -34.28
CA LEU A 117 -11.14 2.54 -33.27
C LEU A 117 -11.79 1.80 -32.09
N VAL A 118 -12.65 0.82 -32.36
CA VAL A 118 -13.32 0.03 -31.31
C VAL A 118 -12.31 -0.78 -30.49
N ASN A 119 -11.23 -1.26 -31.12
CA ASN A 119 -10.17 -1.98 -30.43
C ASN A 119 -9.36 -1.06 -29.50
N THR A 120 -8.94 0.10 -30.01
CA THR A 120 -8.24 1.12 -29.21
C THR A 120 -9.11 1.64 -28.08
N GLU A 121 -10.41 1.85 -28.33
CA GLU A 121 -11.39 2.15 -27.27
C GLU A 121 -11.40 1.04 -26.22
N SER A 122 -11.59 -0.23 -26.61
CA SER A 122 -11.66 -1.32 -25.64
C SER A 122 -10.40 -1.43 -24.76
N MET A 123 -9.22 -1.22 -25.34
CA MET A 123 -7.97 -1.17 -24.59
C MET A 123 -7.91 0.04 -23.63
N LEU A 124 -8.31 1.24 -24.04
CA LEU A 124 -8.35 2.42 -23.16
C LEU A 124 -9.36 2.24 -22.01
N ILE A 125 -10.50 1.58 -22.25
CA ILE A 125 -11.45 1.19 -21.18
C ILE A 125 -10.74 0.29 -20.17
N LYS A 126 -9.93 -0.66 -20.64
CA LYS A 126 -9.19 -1.55 -19.75
C LYS A 126 -8.14 -0.82 -18.93
N CYS A 127 -7.48 0.22 -19.46
CA CYS A 127 -6.66 1.11 -18.64
C CYS A 127 -7.46 1.72 -17.48
N VAL A 128 -8.66 2.23 -17.74
CA VAL A 128 -9.52 2.77 -16.67
C VAL A 128 -9.94 1.67 -15.70
N GLN A 129 -10.29 0.48 -16.19
CA GLN A 129 -10.67 -0.65 -15.34
C GLN A 129 -9.55 -1.07 -14.39
N GLY A 130 -8.30 -1.07 -14.86
CA GLY A 130 -7.12 -1.33 -14.02
C GLY A 130 -6.97 -0.29 -12.90
N ILE A 131 -7.13 1.00 -13.23
CA ILE A 131 -7.12 2.09 -12.23
C ILE A 131 -8.23 1.88 -11.18
N VAL A 132 -9.45 1.62 -11.63
CA VAL A 132 -10.62 1.44 -10.76
C VAL A 132 -10.45 0.25 -9.82
N TYR A 133 -10.00 -0.91 -10.31
CA TYR A 133 -9.75 -2.07 -9.46
C TYR A 133 -8.62 -1.84 -8.45
N THR A 134 -7.55 -1.13 -8.85
CA THR A 134 -6.49 -0.76 -7.92
C THR A 134 -7.03 0.16 -6.82
N MET A 135 -7.74 1.23 -7.19
CA MET A 135 -8.27 2.18 -6.21
C MET A 135 -9.26 1.51 -5.25
N ALA A 136 -10.17 0.68 -5.77
CA ALA A 136 -11.11 -0.08 -4.96
C ALA A 136 -10.36 -1.00 -3.98
N LEU A 137 -9.35 -1.74 -4.44
CA LEU A 137 -8.55 -2.60 -3.56
C LEU A 137 -7.80 -1.83 -2.47
N ILE A 138 -7.20 -0.69 -2.83
CA ILE A 138 -6.48 0.16 -1.88
C ILE A 138 -7.44 0.68 -0.82
N THR A 139 -8.56 1.28 -1.24
CA THR A 139 -9.58 1.82 -0.32
C THR A 139 -10.19 0.73 0.57
N ASP A 140 -10.57 -0.43 0.01
CA ASP A 140 -11.07 -1.58 0.79
C ASP A 140 -10.05 -2.05 1.85
N ASN A 141 -8.77 -2.12 1.48
CA ASN A 141 -7.73 -2.56 2.43
C ASN A 141 -7.46 -1.53 3.52
N PHE A 142 -7.54 -0.23 3.22
CA PHE A 142 -7.44 0.82 4.23
C PHE A 142 -8.68 0.88 5.12
N GLU A 143 -9.87 0.67 4.57
CA GLU A 143 -11.11 0.53 5.35
C GLU A 143 -10.99 -0.64 6.33
N GLU A 144 -10.44 -1.77 5.86
CA GLU A 144 -10.19 -2.91 6.73
C GLU A 144 -9.17 -2.59 7.83
N ILE A 145 -8.10 -1.87 7.53
CA ILE A 145 -7.14 -1.39 8.56
C ILE A 145 -7.86 -0.53 9.60
N VAL A 146 -8.71 0.39 9.15
CA VAL A 146 -9.51 1.25 10.04
C VAL A 146 -10.42 0.40 10.93
N LEU A 147 -11.19 -0.49 10.33
CA LEU A 147 -12.11 -1.36 11.06
C LEU A 147 -11.38 -2.29 12.04
N ARG A 148 -10.26 -2.89 11.59
CA ARG A 148 -9.50 -3.88 12.34
C ARG A 148 -8.83 -3.28 13.56
N HIS A 149 -8.31 -2.05 13.48
CA HIS A 149 -7.49 -1.45 14.54
C HIS A 149 -8.18 -0.31 15.30
N PHE A 150 -9.19 0.35 14.73
CA PHE A 150 -9.88 1.49 15.36
C PHE A 150 -11.36 1.23 15.60
N GLY A 151 -11.88 0.10 15.11
CA GLY A 151 -13.25 -0.34 15.33
C GLY A 151 -14.28 0.33 14.42
N GLN A 152 -15.53 -0.11 14.57
CA GLN A 152 -16.61 0.26 13.66
C GLN A 152 -17.01 1.74 13.72
N SER A 153 -16.85 2.38 14.88
CA SER A 153 -17.11 3.81 15.06
C SER A 153 -16.17 4.70 14.22
N ALA A 154 -14.98 4.18 13.88
CA ALA A 154 -13.97 4.90 13.13
C ALA A 154 -14.24 4.92 11.62
N LEU A 155 -15.10 4.00 11.12
CA LEU A 155 -15.49 3.94 9.71
C LEU A 155 -16.15 5.23 9.23
N LYS A 156 -16.95 5.88 10.08
CA LYS A 156 -17.60 7.15 9.72
C LYS A 156 -16.56 8.22 9.35
N LYS A 157 -15.49 8.34 10.15
CA LYS A 157 -14.39 9.28 9.89
C LYS A 157 -13.69 8.95 8.57
N TYR A 158 -13.45 7.66 8.32
CA TYR A 158 -12.85 7.21 7.06
C TYR A 158 -13.74 7.53 5.84
N SER A 159 -15.05 7.29 5.93
CA SER A 159 -16.01 7.64 4.88
C SER A 159 -16.03 9.14 4.60
N GLU A 160 -16.02 9.98 5.65
CA GLU A 160 -15.94 11.45 5.51
C GLU A 160 -14.68 11.89 4.75
N LEU A 161 -13.53 11.24 4.98
CA LEU A 161 -12.31 11.52 4.22
C LEU A 161 -12.45 11.14 2.74
N ILE A 162 -12.99 9.95 2.43
CA ILE A 162 -13.20 9.48 1.05
C ILE A 162 -14.17 10.37 0.29
N GLU A 163 -15.21 10.88 0.95
CA GLU A 163 -16.19 11.80 0.36
C GLU A 163 -15.59 13.18 0.07
N LYS A 164 -14.72 13.66 0.97
CA LYS A 164 -14.16 15.02 0.92
C LYS A 164 -12.96 15.16 -0.01
N TYR A 165 -12.07 14.17 -0.05
CA TYR A 165 -10.79 14.27 -0.74
C TYR A 165 -10.69 13.30 -1.92
N GLU A 166 -9.97 13.75 -2.95
CA GLU A 166 -9.44 12.87 -3.99
C GLU A 166 -8.29 12.04 -3.38
N LEU A 167 -8.03 10.82 -3.87
CA LEU A 167 -6.95 9.93 -3.37
C LEU A 167 -5.54 10.43 -3.76
N ASP A 168 -5.24 11.68 -3.42
CA ASP A 168 -3.97 12.36 -3.62
C ASP A 168 -3.22 12.52 -2.28
N GLU A 169 -2.14 13.29 -2.30
CA GLU A 169 -1.32 13.57 -1.12
C GLU A 169 -2.12 14.15 0.04
N ARG A 170 -3.15 14.98 -0.22
CA ARG A 170 -3.95 15.61 0.83
C ARG A 170 -4.84 14.62 1.54
N PHE A 171 -5.42 13.66 0.82
CA PHE A 171 -6.16 12.56 1.46
C PHE A 171 -5.24 11.76 2.36
N TRP A 172 -4.04 11.40 1.90
CA TRP A 172 -3.11 10.61 2.68
C TRP A 172 -2.58 11.36 3.90
N THR A 173 -2.28 12.65 3.80
CA THR A 173 -1.92 13.49 4.95
C THR A 173 -3.07 13.53 5.96
N ALA A 174 -4.30 13.77 5.52
CA ALA A 174 -5.47 13.79 6.40
C ALA A 174 -5.73 12.42 7.05
N PHE A 175 -5.51 11.32 6.32
CA PHE A 175 -5.62 9.97 6.85
C PHE A 175 -4.58 9.70 7.95
N VAL A 176 -3.31 10.03 7.71
CA VAL A 176 -2.23 9.83 8.69
C VAL A 176 -2.44 10.74 9.91
N GLU A 177 -2.87 11.98 9.72
CA GLU A 177 -3.23 12.90 10.81
C GLU A 177 -4.30 12.30 11.73
N GLU A 178 -5.41 11.85 11.14
CA GLU A 178 -6.60 11.37 11.89
C GLU A 178 -6.34 10.03 12.59
N PHE A 179 -5.73 9.07 11.89
CA PHE A 179 -5.61 7.70 12.38
C PHE A 179 -4.25 7.36 13.01
N VAL A 180 -3.23 8.20 12.82
CA VAL A 180 -1.90 8.01 13.42
C VAL A 180 -1.57 9.16 14.35
N ALA A 181 -1.43 10.39 13.85
CA ALA A 181 -0.90 11.50 14.62
C ALA A 181 -1.77 11.81 15.84
N THR A 182 -3.07 12.00 15.63
CA THR A 182 -4.06 12.24 16.70
C THR A 182 -4.00 11.14 17.76
N GLN A 183 -3.92 9.87 17.33
CA GLN A 183 -3.91 8.72 18.24
C GLN A 183 -2.62 8.65 19.07
N VAL A 184 -1.48 8.97 18.46
CA VAL A 184 -0.20 9.05 19.17
C VAL A 184 -0.18 10.22 20.15
N GLU A 185 -0.69 11.38 19.78
CA GLU A 185 -0.76 12.55 20.66
C GLU A 185 -1.67 12.30 21.87
N GLU A 186 -2.85 11.72 21.63
CA GLU A 186 -3.77 11.30 22.69
C GLU A 186 -3.15 10.24 23.61
N ALA A 187 -2.49 9.22 23.05
CA ALA A 187 -1.73 8.23 23.83
C ALA A 187 -0.65 8.88 24.69
N HIS A 188 0.17 9.74 24.09
CA HIS A 188 1.27 10.38 24.79
C HIS A 188 0.77 11.24 25.95
N LYS A 189 -0.31 12.01 25.74
CA LYS A 189 -0.95 12.79 26.81
C LYS A 189 -1.43 11.90 27.96
N GLU A 190 -2.13 10.81 27.65
CA GLU A 190 -2.62 9.89 28.70
C GLU A 190 -1.50 9.13 29.43
N ILE A 191 -0.41 8.82 28.74
CA ILE A 191 0.79 8.24 29.37
C ILE A 191 1.36 9.20 30.41
N LEU A 192 1.45 10.49 30.07
CA LEU A 192 1.94 11.51 31.00
C LEU A 192 0.96 11.74 32.16
N GLU A 193 -0.34 11.85 31.89
CA GLU A 193 -1.38 12.05 32.92
C GLU A 193 -1.50 10.85 33.88
N GLY A 194 -1.33 9.63 33.37
CA GLY A 194 -1.36 8.39 34.15
C GLY A 194 0.00 7.96 34.71
N GLU A 195 1.04 8.78 34.56
CA GLU A 195 2.42 8.49 34.97
C GLU A 195 2.95 7.11 34.48
N LYS A 196 2.52 6.68 33.29
CA LYS A 196 2.88 5.39 32.66
C LYS A 196 4.25 5.44 31.96
N PHE A 197 5.24 6.00 32.66
CA PHE A 197 6.62 6.09 32.19
C PHE A 197 7.58 5.69 33.31
N ASN A 198 8.80 5.31 32.94
CA ASN A 198 9.83 4.98 33.92
C ASN A 198 11.07 5.87 33.73
N ILE A 199 11.55 6.45 34.82
CA ILE A 199 12.82 7.18 34.85
C ILE A 199 13.87 6.33 35.57
N SER A 200 15.03 6.18 34.95
CA SER A 200 16.17 5.50 35.58
C SER A 200 17.49 6.17 35.21
N LYS A 201 18.49 6.05 36.09
CA LYS A 201 19.86 6.47 35.81
C LYS A 201 20.70 5.27 35.38
N GLU A 202 21.32 5.35 34.21
CA GLU A 202 22.26 4.35 33.70
C GLU A 202 23.59 5.01 33.32
N ARG A 203 24.62 4.79 34.13
CA ARG A 203 25.95 5.41 33.96
C ARG A 203 25.82 6.94 33.82
N ASN A 204 26.14 7.47 32.63
CA ASN A 204 26.12 8.91 32.32
C ASN A 204 24.80 9.36 31.68
N PHE A 205 23.77 8.50 31.65
CA PHE A 205 22.48 8.83 31.08
C PHE A 205 21.37 8.82 32.12
N LEU A 206 20.50 9.82 32.07
CA LEU A 206 19.16 9.72 32.64
C LEU A 206 18.23 9.27 31.51
N ILE A 207 17.45 8.23 31.76
CA ILE A 207 16.63 7.57 30.74
C ILE A 207 15.16 7.70 31.13
N ILE A 208 14.35 8.27 30.24
CA ILE A 208 12.89 8.24 30.31
C ILE A 208 12.41 7.13 29.36
N ARG A 209 11.60 6.20 29.85
CA ARG A 209 11.06 5.08 29.07
C ARG A 209 9.56 5.21 28.92
N PHE A 210 9.12 5.14 27.67
CA PHE A 210 7.73 5.00 27.25
C PHE A 210 7.53 3.63 26.63
N LEU A 211 6.51 2.89 27.05
CA LEU A 211 6.19 1.60 26.44
C LEU A 211 5.35 1.84 25.19
N PHE A 212 5.73 1.20 24.09
CA PHE A 212 4.94 1.29 22.87
C PHE A 212 3.56 0.62 23.04
N ASP A 213 3.44 -0.37 23.93
CA ASP A 213 2.16 -1.00 24.27
C ASP A 213 1.12 0.02 24.78
N ASP A 214 1.54 1.06 25.50
CA ASP A 214 0.63 2.11 25.97
C ASP A 214 0.10 2.95 24.80
N ILE A 215 0.91 3.15 23.75
CA ILE A 215 0.47 3.80 22.51
C ILE A 215 -0.48 2.89 21.75
N LEU A 216 -0.16 1.59 21.66
CA LEU A 216 -1.01 0.60 21.03
C LEU A 216 -2.34 0.39 21.76
N SER A 217 -2.43 0.76 23.04
CA SER A 217 -3.69 0.69 23.80
C SER A 217 -4.79 1.61 23.26
N LYS A 218 -4.43 2.60 22.42
CA LYS A 218 -5.40 3.42 21.67
C LYS A 218 -6.07 2.67 20.53
N LEU A 219 -5.40 1.65 20.01
CA LEU A 219 -6.02 0.77 19.03
C LEU A 219 -7.12 -0.01 19.76
N ASN A 220 -8.31 -0.01 19.18
CA ASN A 220 -9.47 -0.78 19.63
C ASN A 220 -9.66 -1.97 18.67
N PRO A 221 -8.76 -2.97 18.70
CA PRO A 221 -8.79 -4.02 17.69
C PRO A 221 -10.06 -4.85 17.81
N THR A 222 -10.76 -5.03 16.70
CA THR A 222 -11.91 -5.95 16.67
C THR A 222 -11.44 -7.39 16.52
N SER A 223 -11.95 -8.27 17.39
CA SER A 223 -11.75 -9.72 17.29
C SER A 223 -12.70 -10.37 16.27
N GLN A 224 -13.68 -9.62 15.77
CA GLN A 224 -14.64 -10.13 14.80
C GLN A 224 -13.98 -10.40 13.45
N ALA A 225 -14.46 -11.42 12.76
CA ALA A 225 -14.09 -11.67 11.37
C ALA A 225 -14.64 -10.53 10.51
N ILE A 226 -13.77 -9.91 9.70
CA ILE A 226 -14.15 -8.86 8.76
C ILE A 226 -14.44 -9.52 7.41
N ASP A 227 -15.66 -9.34 6.91
CA ASP A 227 -16.05 -9.86 5.60
C ASP A 227 -15.30 -9.13 4.48
N LYS A 228 -14.58 -9.91 3.68
CA LYS A 228 -13.84 -9.38 2.52
C LYS A 228 -14.79 -8.99 1.39
N THR A 229 -14.52 -7.85 0.76
CA THR A 229 -15.25 -7.40 -0.43
C THR A 229 -15.02 -8.34 -1.62
N ARG A 230 -15.82 -8.17 -2.69
CA ARG A 230 -15.62 -8.91 -3.95
C ARG A 230 -14.23 -8.66 -4.55
N ILE A 231 -13.75 -7.42 -4.47
CA ILE A 231 -12.44 -7.00 -4.98
C ILE A 231 -11.33 -7.65 -4.18
N GLN A 232 -11.38 -7.57 -2.85
CA GLN A 232 -10.41 -8.21 -1.97
C GLN A 232 -10.37 -9.73 -2.17
N LYS A 233 -11.53 -10.40 -2.23
CA LYS A 233 -11.62 -11.85 -2.50
C LYS A 233 -10.97 -12.23 -3.83
N SER A 234 -11.25 -11.45 -4.89
CA SER A 234 -10.68 -11.70 -6.22
C SER A 234 -9.16 -11.51 -6.23
N TYR A 235 -8.66 -10.51 -5.50
CA TYR A 235 -7.23 -10.29 -5.35
C TYR A 235 -6.57 -11.39 -4.51
N LEU A 236 -7.16 -11.81 -3.39
CA LEU A 236 -6.63 -12.89 -2.53
C LEU A 236 -6.58 -14.24 -3.27
N ALA A 237 -7.56 -14.52 -4.13
CA ALA A 237 -7.49 -15.69 -5.01
C ALA A 237 -6.21 -15.72 -5.86
N SER A 238 -5.67 -14.56 -6.27
CA SER A 238 -4.40 -14.49 -7.01
C SER A 238 -3.15 -14.85 -6.19
N LEU A 239 -3.28 -14.95 -4.87
CA LEU A 239 -2.22 -15.35 -3.94
C LEU A 239 -2.33 -16.82 -3.52
N GLU A 240 -3.55 -17.33 -3.38
CA GLU A 240 -3.83 -18.62 -2.76
C GLU A 240 -4.19 -19.71 -3.77
N ASP A 241 -4.91 -19.36 -4.84
CA ASP A 241 -5.27 -20.31 -5.89
C ASP A 241 -4.12 -20.50 -6.89
N GLU A 242 -3.74 -21.75 -7.11
CA GLU A 242 -2.65 -22.12 -8.00
C GLU A 242 -2.93 -21.70 -9.45
N ALA A 243 -4.18 -21.85 -9.91
CA ALA A 243 -4.56 -21.48 -11.27
C ALA A 243 -4.42 -19.97 -11.48
N THR A 244 -4.96 -19.16 -10.57
CA THR A 244 -4.85 -17.70 -10.63
C THR A 244 -3.40 -17.22 -10.41
N THR A 245 -2.62 -17.91 -9.59
CA THR A 245 -1.18 -17.64 -9.43
C THR A 245 -0.43 -17.84 -10.76
N ARG A 246 -0.68 -18.95 -11.46
CA ARG A 246 -0.07 -19.21 -12.79
C ARG A 246 -0.49 -18.15 -13.81
N ARG A 247 -1.77 -17.77 -13.83
CA ARG A 247 -2.28 -16.68 -14.68
C ARG A 247 -1.57 -15.36 -14.40
N SER A 248 -1.40 -14.99 -13.13
CA SER A 248 -0.72 -13.73 -12.76
C SER A 248 0.73 -13.68 -13.26
N LYS A 249 1.45 -14.80 -13.24
CA LYS A 249 2.81 -14.89 -13.79
C LYS A 249 2.83 -14.73 -15.32
N LEU A 250 1.86 -15.32 -16.01
CA LEU A 250 1.70 -15.13 -17.45
C LEU A 250 1.42 -13.66 -17.78
N VAL A 251 0.43 -13.06 -17.10
CA VAL A 251 0.06 -11.65 -17.25
C VAL A 251 1.25 -10.73 -16.96
N GLN A 252 2.01 -11.00 -15.89
CA GLN A 252 3.22 -10.24 -15.55
C GLN A 252 4.24 -10.29 -16.68
N SER A 253 4.51 -11.47 -17.25
CA SER A 253 5.48 -11.60 -18.35
C SER A 253 5.04 -10.83 -19.59
N ILE A 254 3.74 -10.81 -19.88
CA ILE A 254 3.19 -10.07 -21.01
C ILE A 254 3.20 -8.57 -20.75
N LEU A 255 2.87 -8.14 -19.54
CA LEU A 255 2.90 -6.72 -19.16
C LEU A 255 4.30 -6.15 -19.30
N VAL A 256 5.33 -6.82 -18.77
CA VAL A 256 6.74 -6.40 -18.89
C VAL A 256 7.16 -6.27 -20.36
N LYS A 257 6.78 -7.23 -21.22
CA LYS A 257 7.06 -7.17 -22.67
C LYS A 257 6.25 -6.09 -23.38
N GLY A 258 5.01 -5.87 -22.97
CA GLY A 258 4.09 -4.90 -23.56
C GLY A 258 4.51 -3.45 -23.31
N VAL A 259 5.19 -3.19 -22.20
CA VAL A 259 5.66 -1.84 -21.83
C VAL A 259 7.15 -1.62 -22.09
N SER A 260 7.91 -2.65 -22.50
CA SER A 260 9.37 -2.54 -22.62
C SER A 260 9.85 -1.51 -23.66
N SER A 261 8.98 -1.12 -24.59
CA SER A 261 9.29 -0.08 -25.58
C SER A 261 9.02 1.34 -25.08
N LEU A 262 8.44 1.51 -23.89
CA LEU A 262 8.15 2.84 -23.34
C LEU A 262 9.44 3.50 -22.86
N PRO A 263 9.56 4.85 -23.01
CA PRO A 263 10.62 5.59 -22.35
C PRO A 263 10.61 5.35 -20.84
N LYS A 264 11.78 5.10 -20.24
CA LYS A 264 11.94 4.86 -18.79
C LYS A 264 11.16 3.64 -18.26
N ALA A 265 10.81 2.67 -19.10
CA ALA A 265 10.15 1.44 -18.65
C ALA A 265 10.96 0.68 -17.59
N ASP A 266 12.29 0.78 -17.65
CA ASP A 266 13.25 0.23 -16.69
C ASP A 266 13.17 0.87 -15.29
N THR A 267 12.54 2.03 -15.16
CA THR A 267 12.33 2.71 -13.88
C THR A 267 11.12 2.20 -13.10
N ILE A 268 10.23 1.42 -13.74
CA ILE A 268 9.07 0.81 -13.07
C ILE A 268 9.55 -0.35 -12.19
N PRO A 269 9.29 -0.33 -10.86
CA PRO A 269 9.75 -1.40 -9.97
C PRO A 269 9.12 -2.75 -10.32
N GLN A 270 9.90 -3.84 -10.26
CA GLN A 270 9.39 -5.19 -10.53
C GLN A 270 8.21 -5.59 -9.63
N LYS A 271 8.20 -5.11 -8.38
CA LYS A 271 7.12 -5.33 -7.42
C LYS A 271 5.81 -4.73 -7.91
N GLU A 272 5.86 -3.57 -8.57
CA GLU A 272 4.69 -2.93 -9.16
C GLU A 272 4.09 -3.80 -10.26
N PHE A 273 4.91 -4.38 -11.15
CA PHE A 273 4.42 -5.31 -12.17
C PHE A 273 3.77 -6.56 -11.58
N VAL A 274 4.31 -7.10 -10.47
CA VAL A 274 3.70 -8.23 -9.76
C VAL A 274 2.30 -7.84 -9.29
N GLN A 275 2.15 -6.68 -8.65
CA GLN A 275 0.87 -6.23 -8.12
C GLN A 275 -0.12 -5.86 -9.22
N ALA A 276 0.31 -5.14 -10.25
CA ALA A 276 -0.51 -4.81 -11.41
C ALA A 276 -1.01 -6.06 -12.14
N ALA A 277 -0.19 -7.11 -12.26
CA ALA A 277 -0.60 -8.37 -12.87
C ALA A 277 -1.68 -9.10 -12.06
N ARG A 278 -1.57 -9.09 -10.73
CA ARG A 278 -2.60 -9.65 -9.83
C ARG A 278 -3.93 -8.91 -9.96
N ILE A 279 -3.88 -7.57 -9.97
CA ILE A 279 -5.08 -6.73 -10.15
C ILE A 279 -5.71 -6.98 -11.53
N THR A 280 -4.88 -7.10 -12.57
CA THR A 280 -5.36 -7.44 -13.92
C THR A 280 -6.09 -8.79 -13.96
N CYS A 281 -5.67 -9.77 -13.13
CA CYS A 281 -6.34 -11.07 -13.05
C CYS A 281 -7.76 -11.03 -12.45
N MET A 282 -8.16 -9.90 -11.86
CA MET A 282 -9.53 -9.66 -11.41
C MET A 282 -10.48 -9.34 -12.57
N ASP A 283 -9.93 -8.94 -13.73
CA ASP A 283 -10.70 -8.75 -14.95
C ASP A 283 -10.81 -10.08 -15.73
N PRO A 284 -12.01 -10.44 -16.23
CA PRO A 284 -12.21 -11.65 -17.02
C PRO A 284 -11.27 -11.78 -18.24
N VAL A 285 -10.80 -10.67 -18.81
CA VAL A 285 -9.90 -10.67 -19.96
C VAL A 285 -8.60 -11.44 -19.70
N ALA A 286 -8.14 -11.48 -18.45
CA ALA A 286 -6.95 -12.24 -18.09
C ALA A 286 -7.15 -13.75 -18.26
N GLN A 287 -8.34 -14.25 -17.92
CA GLN A 287 -8.70 -15.66 -18.09
C GLN A 287 -8.90 -15.99 -19.58
N ASP A 288 -9.55 -15.11 -20.33
CA ASP A 288 -9.75 -15.29 -21.77
C ASP A 288 -8.41 -15.29 -22.52
N PHE A 289 -7.50 -14.40 -22.12
CA PHE A 289 -6.13 -14.37 -22.66
C PHE A 289 -5.34 -15.63 -22.32
N GLU A 290 -5.41 -16.13 -21.08
CA GLU A 290 -4.77 -17.39 -20.67
C GLU A 290 -5.24 -18.57 -21.53
N LYS A 291 -6.55 -18.70 -21.72
CA LYS A 291 -7.15 -19.73 -22.59
C LYS A 291 -6.66 -19.60 -24.03
N ALA A 292 -6.69 -18.39 -24.58
CA ALA A 292 -6.22 -18.13 -25.94
C ALA A 292 -4.71 -18.45 -26.10
N TYR A 293 -3.90 -18.14 -25.09
CA TYR A 293 -2.48 -18.45 -25.06
C TYR A 293 -2.23 -19.97 -25.03
N ALA A 294 -2.92 -20.70 -24.15
CA ALA A 294 -2.81 -22.15 -24.05
C ALA A 294 -3.23 -22.86 -25.35
N ASN A 295 -4.32 -22.40 -25.97
CA ASN A 295 -4.78 -22.91 -27.26
C ASN A 295 -3.73 -22.69 -28.35
N ARG A 296 -3.15 -21.49 -28.42
CA ARG A 296 -2.11 -21.16 -29.40
C ARG A 296 -0.84 -22.01 -29.24
N VAL A 297 -0.41 -22.26 -28.00
CA VAL A 297 0.75 -23.13 -27.72
C VAL A 297 0.46 -24.58 -28.12
N THR A 298 -0.76 -25.06 -27.88
CA THR A 298 -1.17 -26.43 -28.21
C THR A 298 -1.27 -26.61 -29.73
N GLN A 299 -1.94 -25.69 -30.43
CA GLN A 299 -2.03 -25.68 -31.88
C GLN A 299 -0.66 -25.61 -32.56
N ALA A 300 0.26 -24.76 -32.06
CA ALA A 300 1.61 -24.67 -32.59
C ALA A 300 2.40 -25.98 -32.44
N LYS A 301 2.21 -26.72 -31.34
CA LYS A 301 2.82 -28.04 -31.14
C LYS A 301 2.23 -29.08 -32.09
N GLU A 302 0.91 -29.09 -32.27
CA GLU A 302 0.22 -30.03 -33.16
C GLU A 302 0.57 -29.78 -34.63
N GLN A 303 0.58 -28.52 -35.08
CA GLN A 303 0.99 -28.14 -36.44
C GLN A 303 2.44 -28.55 -36.72
N LYS A 304 3.34 -28.34 -35.75
CA LYS A 304 4.74 -28.79 -35.86
C LYS A 304 4.85 -30.32 -35.92
N ALA A 305 4.02 -31.05 -35.19
CA ALA A 305 4.01 -32.51 -35.20
C ALA A 305 3.43 -33.09 -36.51
N LYS A 306 2.44 -32.42 -37.10
CA LYS A 306 1.78 -32.85 -38.36
C LYS A 306 2.42 -32.30 -39.63
N GLY A 307 3.36 -31.36 -39.52
CA GLY A 307 3.96 -30.67 -40.68
C GLY A 307 2.96 -29.81 -41.46
N GLU A 308 1.83 -29.43 -40.84
CA GLU A 308 0.76 -28.68 -41.49
C GLU A 308 1.08 -27.18 -41.50
N THR A 309 0.94 -26.56 -42.67
CA THR A 309 1.02 -25.09 -42.76
C THR A 309 -0.37 -24.52 -42.53
N PRO A 310 -0.57 -23.61 -41.56
CA PRO A 310 -1.88 -23.05 -41.28
C PRO A 310 -2.39 -22.22 -42.45
N ASP A 311 -3.71 -22.27 -42.68
CA ASP A 311 -4.40 -21.39 -43.62
C ASP A 311 -4.07 -19.91 -43.31
N PRO A 312 -3.51 -19.14 -44.26
CA PRO A 312 -3.09 -17.76 -44.05
C PRO A 312 -4.20 -16.83 -43.54
N GLU A 313 -5.43 -16.97 -44.03
CA GLU A 313 -6.56 -16.12 -43.63
C GLU A 313 -7.01 -16.44 -42.20
N LYS A 314 -7.12 -17.73 -41.87
CA LYS A 314 -7.41 -18.18 -40.51
C LYS A 314 -6.32 -17.76 -39.51
N ALA A 315 -5.05 -17.93 -39.87
CA ALA A 315 -3.92 -17.55 -39.03
C ALA A 315 -3.88 -16.05 -38.75
N LYS A 316 -4.18 -15.22 -39.76
CA LYS A 316 -4.29 -13.77 -39.62
C LYS A 316 -5.43 -13.38 -38.67
N ARG A 317 -6.60 -14.01 -38.79
CA ARG A 317 -7.74 -13.76 -37.90
C ARG A 317 -7.42 -14.13 -36.45
N GLU A 318 -6.89 -15.32 -36.22
CA GLU A 318 -6.49 -15.79 -34.88
C GLU A 318 -5.40 -14.90 -34.26
N GLN A 319 -4.47 -14.39 -35.08
CA GLN A 319 -3.46 -13.42 -34.63
C GLN A 319 -4.08 -12.09 -34.20
N LEU A 320 -5.07 -11.57 -34.95
CA LEU A 320 -5.76 -10.34 -34.60
C LEU A 320 -6.60 -10.48 -33.33
N GLU A 321 -7.32 -11.59 -33.18
CA GLU A 321 -8.10 -11.89 -31.97
C GLU A 321 -7.20 -12.04 -30.74
N PHE A 322 -6.08 -12.76 -30.88
CA PHE A 322 -5.09 -12.89 -29.82
C PHE A 322 -4.46 -11.55 -29.43
N LYS A 323 -4.08 -10.73 -30.42
CA LYS A 323 -3.53 -9.39 -30.18
C LYS A 323 -4.54 -8.51 -29.46
N PHE A 324 -5.82 -8.57 -29.82
CA PHE A 324 -6.87 -7.80 -29.16
C PHE A 324 -7.02 -8.15 -27.68
N LEU A 325 -6.94 -9.43 -27.30
CA LEU A 325 -6.92 -9.85 -25.89
C LEU A 325 -5.64 -9.40 -25.19
N MET A 326 -4.49 -9.53 -25.85
CA MET A 326 -3.20 -9.09 -25.32
C MET A 326 -3.16 -7.59 -25.03
N ASP A 327 -3.63 -6.76 -25.96
CA ASP A 327 -3.69 -5.30 -25.82
C ASP A 327 -4.60 -4.92 -24.63
N GLN A 328 -5.72 -5.61 -24.43
CA GLN A 328 -6.60 -5.40 -23.28
C GLN A 328 -5.95 -5.77 -21.93
N VAL A 329 -5.24 -6.90 -21.87
CA VAL A 329 -4.48 -7.31 -20.67
C VAL A 329 -3.38 -6.29 -20.36
N ILE A 330 -2.65 -5.84 -21.37
CA ILE A 330 -1.61 -4.80 -21.21
C ILE A 330 -2.26 -3.50 -20.73
N GLY A 331 -3.38 -3.08 -21.34
CA GLY A 331 -4.11 -1.88 -20.93
C GLY A 331 -4.52 -1.92 -19.46
N ALA A 332 -5.17 -3.00 -19.02
CA ALA A 332 -5.53 -3.20 -17.61
C ALA A 332 -4.31 -3.17 -16.68
N GLY A 333 -3.22 -3.84 -17.06
CA GLY A 333 -1.98 -3.84 -16.29
C GLY A 333 -1.32 -2.48 -16.20
N VAL A 334 -1.28 -1.71 -17.29
CA VAL A 334 -0.74 -0.34 -17.31
C VAL A 334 -1.56 0.59 -16.42
N GLY A 335 -2.90 0.52 -16.50
CA GLY A 335 -3.78 1.29 -15.63
C GLY A 335 -3.57 0.96 -14.15
N ALA A 336 -3.48 -0.32 -13.82
CA ALA A 336 -3.22 -0.77 -12.46
C ALA A 336 -1.85 -0.30 -11.95
N ALA A 337 -0.81 -0.41 -12.77
CA ALA A 337 0.55 0.05 -12.49
C ALA A 337 0.61 1.56 -12.19
N ILE A 338 -0.01 2.39 -13.05
CA ILE A 338 -0.10 3.85 -12.81
C ILE A 338 -0.77 4.15 -11.48
N ALA A 339 -1.91 3.51 -11.19
CA ALA A 339 -2.61 3.73 -9.93
C ALA A 339 -1.78 3.30 -8.71
N ILE A 340 -1.06 2.18 -8.78
CA ILE A 340 -0.16 1.74 -7.70
C ILE A 340 0.97 2.73 -7.50
N GLY A 341 1.71 3.07 -8.56
CA GLY A 341 2.89 3.93 -8.49
C GLY A 341 2.54 5.33 -7.99
N ARG A 342 1.52 5.95 -8.58
CA ARG A 342 1.09 7.30 -8.20
C ARG A 342 0.52 7.36 -6.79
N THR A 343 -0.29 6.38 -6.39
CA THR A 343 -0.81 6.32 -5.03
C THR A 343 0.32 6.08 -4.03
N SER A 344 1.31 5.25 -4.38
CA SER A 344 2.51 5.05 -3.55
C SER A 344 3.32 6.34 -3.40
N ASP A 345 3.53 7.11 -4.47
CA ASP A 345 4.20 8.41 -4.39
C ASP A 345 3.48 9.35 -3.41
N HIS A 346 2.16 9.52 -3.58
CA HIS A 346 1.35 10.41 -2.75
C HIS A 346 1.32 9.96 -1.29
N PHE A 347 1.14 8.67 -1.04
CA PHE A 347 1.10 8.12 0.32
C PHE A 347 2.45 8.26 1.03
N TYR A 348 3.57 8.00 0.35
CA TYR A 348 4.89 8.13 0.96
C TYR A 348 5.29 9.59 1.22
N ARG A 349 4.90 10.53 0.35
CA ARG A 349 5.10 11.97 0.61
C ARG A 349 4.32 12.44 1.84
N ALA A 350 3.06 12.04 1.95
CA ALA A 350 2.27 12.33 3.14
C ALA A 350 2.94 11.78 4.41
N MET A 351 3.43 10.54 4.38
CA MET A 351 4.15 9.95 5.52
C MET A 351 5.46 10.70 5.86
N GLU A 352 6.17 11.26 4.89
CA GLU A 352 7.40 12.03 5.12
C GLU A 352 7.16 13.28 5.99
N GLU A 353 5.95 13.85 5.98
CA GLU A 353 5.58 14.98 6.85
C GLU A 353 5.57 14.57 8.34
N PHE A 354 5.23 13.31 8.64
CA PHE A 354 5.06 12.80 10.02
C PHE A 354 6.27 12.05 10.56
N VAL A 355 7.07 11.42 9.68
CA VAL A 355 8.24 10.59 10.04
C VAL A 355 9.43 10.80 9.08
N PRO A 356 9.93 12.05 8.93
CA PRO A 356 10.89 12.42 7.87
C PRO A 356 12.22 11.65 7.95
N GLU A 357 12.73 11.38 9.14
CA GLU A 357 14.06 10.77 9.32
C GLU A 357 14.05 9.25 9.15
N GLN A 358 12.89 8.60 9.25
CA GLN A 358 12.77 7.15 9.32
C GLN A 358 12.09 6.53 8.10
N ILE A 359 11.49 7.33 7.21
CA ILE A 359 10.73 6.85 6.04
C ILE A 359 11.49 5.81 5.19
N SER A 360 12.82 5.95 5.11
CA SER A 360 13.70 5.02 4.38
C SER A 360 13.55 3.56 4.86
N GLY A 361 13.21 3.34 6.14
CA GLY A 361 13.03 2.04 6.75
C GLY A 361 11.85 1.23 6.20
N ILE A 362 10.84 1.90 5.62
CA ILE A 362 9.68 1.25 4.99
C ILE A 362 9.63 1.41 3.47
N ARG A 363 10.69 1.94 2.85
CA ARG A 363 10.70 2.18 1.40
C ARG A 363 10.59 0.91 0.56
N SER A 364 11.08 -0.22 1.07
CA SER A 364 10.94 -1.54 0.45
C SER A 364 9.49 -2.07 0.43
N LEU A 365 8.63 -1.52 1.29
CA LEU A 365 7.21 -1.85 1.36
C LEU A 365 6.38 -1.08 0.32
N SER A 366 6.96 -0.07 -0.34
CA SER A 366 6.27 0.75 -1.34
C SER A 366 5.64 -0.09 -2.45
N HIS A 367 4.63 0.48 -3.12
CA HIS A 367 3.90 -0.14 -4.23
C HIS A 367 3.13 -1.41 -3.84
N ASP A 368 2.95 -1.70 -2.55
CA ASP A 368 2.24 -2.87 -2.04
C ASP A 368 1.23 -2.46 -0.97
N PHE A 369 -0.01 -2.41 -1.39
CA PHE A 369 -1.15 -2.03 -0.56
C PHE A 369 -1.92 -3.25 -0.04
N THR A 370 -1.25 -4.40 0.10
CA THR A 370 -1.84 -5.56 0.77
C THR A 370 -2.07 -5.25 2.25
N PHE A 371 -3.13 -5.81 2.82
CA PHE A 371 -3.45 -5.64 4.24
C PHE A 371 -2.24 -5.87 5.17
N ALA A 372 -1.50 -6.97 4.99
CA ALA A 372 -0.32 -7.30 5.79
C ALA A 372 0.81 -6.26 5.66
N THR A 373 0.93 -5.60 4.51
CA THR A 373 1.91 -4.52 4.32
C THR A 373 1.43 -3.23 4.97
N LEU A 374 0.14 -2.88 4.80
CA LEU A 374 -0.45 -1.71 5.43
C LEU A 374 -0.43 -1.79 6.95
N GLU A 375 -0.70 -2.97 7.52
CA GLU A 375 -0.60 -3.21 8.97
C GLU A 375 0.82 -2.94 9.48
N ARG A 376 1.84 -3.44 8.77
CA ARG A 376 3.25 -3.15 9.10
C ARG A 376 3.57 -1.66 9.02
N ILE A 377 3.03 -0.96 8.01
CA ILE A 377 3.20 0.49 7.85
C ILE A 377 2.51 1.23 9.00
N LEU A 378 1.30 0.84 9.40
CA LEU A 378 0.58 1.44 10.54
C LEU A 378 1.42 1.35 11.83
N TYR A 379 1.88 0.15 12.19
CA TYR A 379 2.72 -0.03 13.38
C TYR A 379 4.03 0.77 13.29
N PHE A 380 4.64 0.83 12.11
CA PHE A 380 5.82 1.65 11.88
C PHE A 380 5.54 3.14 12.10
N LEU A 381 4.42 3.66 11.56
CA LEU A 381 4.04 5.06 11.70
C LEU A 381 3.75 5.42 13.14
N LEU A 382 2.99 4.60 13.88
CA LEU A 382 2.70 4.82 15.30
C LEU A 382 3.99 4.91 16.14
N GLU A 383 4.92 3.97 15.96
CA GLU A 383 6.21 3.96 16.68
C GLU A 383 7.07 5.18 16.32
N ASN A 384 7.26 5.43 15.02
CA ASN A 384 8.19 6.46 14.58
C ASN A 384 7.64 7.87 14.73
N HIS A 385 6.33 8.06 14.68
CA HIS A 385 5.72 9.35 14.96
C HIS A 385 5.85 9.70 16.45
N THR A 386 5.74 8.70 17.35
CA THR A 386 6.07 8.91 18.77
C THR A 386 7.53 9.33 18.95
N ILE A 387 8.45 8.62 18.28
CA ILE A 387 9.88 8.97 18.31
C ILE A 387 10.10 10.39 17.78
N HIS A 388 9.37 10.78 16.72
CA HIS A 388 9.43 12.11 16.16
C HIS A 388 8.99 13.18 17.18
N ILE A 389 7.82 13.02 17.81
CA ILE A 389 7.34 13.95 18.87
C ILE A 389 8.37 14.11 19.99
N LEU A 390 8.94 13.00 20.47
CA LEU A 390 9.95 13.04 21.52
C LEU A 390 11.24 13.73 21.07
N ARG A 391 11.65 13.57 19.81
CA ARG A 391 12.82 14.28 19.24
C ARG A 391 12.55 15.78 19.12
N GLU A 392 11.37 16.15 18.63
CA GLU A 392 10.96 17.55 18.51
C GLU A 392 10.93 18.24 19.87
N THR A 393 10.40 17.57 20.89
CA THR A 393 10.40 18.05 22.28
C THR A 393 11.81 18.36 22.78
N GLY A 394 12.79 17.53 22.43
CA GLY A 394 14.20 17.70 22.80
C GLY A 394 15.05 18.57 21.86
N ARG A 395 14.50 19.07 20.75
CA ARG A 395 15.28 19.66 19.65
C ARG A 395 16.15 20.83 20.10
N SER A 396 15.68 21.65 21.04
CA SER A 396 16.44 22.79 21.57
C SER A 396 17.71 22.39 22.33
N GLU A 397 17.78 21.16 22.85
CA GLU A 397 18.94 20.66 23.61
C GLU A 397 20.00 20.01 22.70
N GLY A 398 19.70 19.83 21.41
CA GLY A 398 20.62 19.27 20.42
C GLY A 398 21.13 17.88 20.80
N GLY A 399 22.43 17.63 20.56
CA GLY A 399 23.06 16.31 20.78
C GLY A 399 23.14 15.83 22.24
N LYS A 400 22.66 16.62 23.21
CA LYS A 400 22.54 16.21 24.62
C LYS A 400 21.46 15.16 24.82
N ILE A 401 20.47 15.12 23.92
CA ILE A 401 19.34 14.22 23.98
C ILE A 401 19.39 13.27 22.79
N GLN A 402 19.12 12.00 23.03
CA GLN A 402 18.95 11.01 21.98
C GLN A 402 17.69 10.20 22.22
N VAL A 403 16.88 10.00 21.18
CA VAL A 403 15.69 9.12 21.25
C VAL A 403 15.98 7.82 20.49
N ARG A 404 15.85 6.69 21.19
CA ARG A 404 16.12 5.34 20.66
C ARG A 404 14.97 4.40 20.99
N SER A 405 14.67 3.44 20.11
CA SER A 405 13.81 2.31 20.45
C SER A 405 14.62 1.05 20.77
N GLY A 406 14.22 0.35 21.83
CA GLY A 406 14.71 -0.96 22.22
C GLY A 406 13.65 -2.02 21.92
N ARG A 407 14.05 -3.18 21.41
CA ARG A 407 13.12 -4.29 21.12
C ARG A 407 13.52 -5.55 21.86
N ALA A 408 12.53 -6.21 22.44
CA ALA A 408 12.65 -7.54 23.03
C ALA A 408 11.49 -8.39 22.53
N ARG A 409 11.74 -9.66 22.21
CA ARG A 409 10.66 -10.57 21.82
C ARG A 409 9.93 -11.05 23.07
N ARG A 410 8.60 -11.00 23.03
CA ARG A 410 7.70 -11.39 24.11
C ARG A 410 7.00 -12.70 23.76
N ALA A 411 6.97 -13.63 24.71
CA ALA A 411 6.24 -14.89 24.61
C ALA A 411 5.31 -15.07 25.82
N PRO A 412 4.14 -15.72 25.66
CA PRO A 412 3.30 -16.11 26.79
C PRO A 412 4.03 -17.10 27.69
N ALA A 413 3.98 -16.89 29.01
CA ALA A 413 4.62 -17.78 29.97
C ALA A 413 4.05 -19.21 29.90
N ALA A 414 2.71 -19.32 29.76
CA ALA A 414 2.03 -20.61 29.63
C ALA A 414 2.50 -21.44 28.42
N GLU A 415 2.75 -20.79 27.27
CA GLU A 415 3.24 -21.48 26.07
C GLU A 415 4.69 -21.98 26.26
N VAL A 416 5.53 -21.17 26.91
CA VAL A 416 6.91 -21.55 27.24
C VAL A 416 6.94 -22.68 28.27
N ASP A 417 6.04 -22.65 29.26
CA ASP A 417 5.95 -23.65 30.31
C ASP A 417 5.39 -25.00 29.83
N ALA A 418 4.60 -24.99 28.76
CA ALA A 418 4.08 -26.20 28.12
C ALA A 418 5.13 -26.94 27.26
N LEU A 419 6.32 -26.36 27.04
CA LEU A 419 7.34 -26.97 26.19
C LEU A 419 7.98 -28.22 26.84
N PRO A 420 7.96 -29.39 26.18
CA PRO A 420 8.64 -30.58 26.66
C PRO A 420 10.14 -30.33 26.85
N GLY A 421 10.68 -30.64 28.04
CA GLY A 421 12.09 -30.43 28.36
C GLY A 421 12.46 -29.00 28.80
N MET A 422 11.48 -28.09 28.92
CA MET A 422 11.73 -26.76 29.49
C MET A 422 11.80 -26.83 31.02
N THR A 423 13.01 -26.68 31.57
CA THR A 423 13.23 -26.62 33.03
C THR A 423 13.29 -25.18 33.53
N LYS A 424 13.09 -24.97 34.84
CA LYS A 424 13.20 -23.64 35.47
C LYS A 424 14.55 -22.96 35.17
N ILE A 425 15.64 -23.72 35.19
CA ILE A 425 16.99 -23.20 34.90
C ILE A 425 17.10 -22.77 33.44
N ARG A 426 16.68 -23.62 32.49
CA ARG A 426 16.68 -23.30 31.05
C ARG A 426 15.82 -22.07 30.77
N LYS A 427 14.65 -21.96 31.41
CA LYS A 427 13.75 -20.82 31.34
C LYS A 427 14.43 -19.53 31.81
N THR A 428 15.05 -19.53 33.00
CA THR A 428 15.76 -18.34 33.52
C THR A 428 16.98 -17.94 32.69
N GLN A 429 17.63 -18.88 31.99
CA GLN A 429 18.76 -18.56 31.11
C GLN A 429 18.34 -17.97 29.76
N LEU A 430 17.18 -18.38 29.23
CA LEU A 430 16.68 -17.93 27.93
C LEU A 430 15.74 -16.72 28.03
N PHE A 431 15.07 -16.56 29.17
CA PHE A 431 14.04 -15.56 29.36
C PHE A 431 14.29 -14.66 30.59
N ALA A 432 13.77 -13.45 30.52
CA ALA A 432 13.56 -12.54 31.64
C ALA A 432 12.05 -12.36 31.86
N ASN A 433 11.65 -12.00 33.07
CA ASN A 433 10.24 -11.67 33.35
C ASN A 433 9.89 -10.33 32.68
N ASP A 434 8.71 -10.26 32.04
CA ASP A 434 8.20 -8.99 31.58
C ASP A 434 7.49 -8.27 32.74
N VAL A 435 8.17 -7.29 33.34
CA VAL A 435 7.61 -6.51 34.46
C VAL A 435 6.43 -5.62 34.05
N THR A 436 6.17 -5.48 32.75
CA THR A 436 5.11 -4.60 32.21
C THR A 436 3.82 -5.35 31.91
N ARG A 437 3.87 -6.69 31.86
CA ARG A 437 2.70 -7.52 31.57
C ARG A 437 2.83 -8.87 32.24
N GLU A 438 1.94 -9.12 33.19
CA GLU A 438 1.82 -10.40 33.88
C GLU A 438 1.65 -11.55 32.88
N ASP A 439 2.13 -12.73 33.26
CA ASP A 439 2.11 -13.96 32.44
C ASP A 439 2.86 -13.90 31.11
N THR A 440 3.79 -12.95 30.94
CA THR A 440 4.65 -12.90 29.75
C THR A 440 6.13 -12.85 30.09
N LEU A 441 6.94 -13.35 29.15
CA LEU A 441 8.38 -13.48 29.27
C LEU A 441 9.07 -12.81 28.09
N LEU A 442 10.23 -12.23 28.34
CA LEU A 442 11.06 -11.62 27.31
C LEU A 442 12.24 -12.53 26.98
N PHE A 443 12.44 -12.82 25.71
CA PHE A 443 13.64 -13.50 25.24
C PHE A 443 14.88 -12.64 25.52
N LYS A 444 15.87 -13.21 26.20
CA LYS A 444 17.20 -12.60 26.34
C LYS A 444 17.96 -12.54 25.01
N PRO A 445 17.90 -13.57 24.13
CA PRO A 445 18.51 -13.49 22.80
C PRO A 445 17.76 -12.55 21.86
N LYS A 446 18.47 -11.54 21.33
CA LYS A 446 17.91 -10.53 20.41
C LYS A 446 17.99 -10.93 18.94
N THR A 447 18.88 -11.85 18.57
CA THR A 447 19.07 -12.29 17.18
C THR A 447 18.98 -13.81 17.07
N ALA A 448 18.69 -14.31 15.86
CA ALA A 448 18.66 -15.76 15.59
C ALA A 448 20.01 -16.42 15.90
N LYS A 449 21.13 -15.72 15.66
CA LYS A 449 22.48 -16.20 16.02
C LYS A 449 22.67 -16.30 17.54
N GLN A 450 22.22 -15.29 18.29
CA GLN A 450 22.25 -15.34 19.76
C GLN A 450 21.34 -16.45 20.29
N MET A 451 20.18 -16.67 19.67
CA MET A 451 19.26 -17.74 20.04
C MET A 451 19.90 -19.11 19.82
N ALA A 452 20.45 -19.35 18.63
CA ALA A 452 21.18 -20.59 18.31
C ALA A 452 22.35 -20.82 19.28
N SER A 453 23.14 -19.78 19.58
CA SER A 453 24.24 -19.87 20.54
C SER A 453 23.75 -20.22 21.95
N ALA A 454 22.65 -19.62 22.41
CA ALA A 454 22.10 -19.90 23.73
C ALA A 454 21.55 -21.33 23.82
N MET A 455 20.87 -21.80 22.77
CA MET A 455 20.38 -23.18 22.68
C MET A 455 21.52 -24.20 22.65
N ALA A 456 22.61 -23.92 21.90
CA ALA A 456 23.79 -24.76 21.86
C ALA A 456 24.51 -24.83 23.21
N MET A 457 24.67 -23.69 23.89
CA MET A 457 25.29 -23.62 25.22
C MET A 457 24.51 -24.43 26.26
N LEU A 458 23.17 -24.41 26.18
CA LEU A 458 22.30 -25.19 27.08
C LEU A 458 22.15 -26.65 26.67
N SER A 459 22.78 -27.08 25.57
CA SER A 459 22.71 -28.45 25.03
C SER A 459 21.26 -28.95 24.90
N LEU A 460 20.38 -28.11 24.33
CA LEU A 460 18.96 -28.44 24.20
C LEU A 460 18.72 -29.54 23.18
N GLU A 461 17.70 -30.35 23.42
CA GLU A 461 17.26 -31.42 22.53
C GLU A 461 16.70 -30.84 21.22
N PRO A 462 16.86 -31.51 20.05
CA PRO A 462 16.44 -30.95 18.75
C PRO A 462 14.97 -30.53 18.68
N GLU A 463 14.08 -31.30 19.33
CA GLU A 463 12.65 -31.00 19.39
C GLU A 463 12.37 -29.70 20.16
N LEU A 464 13.04 -29.50 21.29
CA LEU A 464 12.95 -28.28 22.08
C LEU A 464 13.56 -27.08 21.34
N GLN A 465 14.66 -27.28 20.62
CA GLN A 465 15.24 -26.23 19.78
C GLN A 465 14.29 -25.78 18.66
N ALA A 466 13.62 -26.73 18.02
CA ALA A 466 12.64 -26.44 16.96
C ALA A 466 11.43 -25.68 17.53
N ALA A 467 10.89 -26.13 18.66
CA ALA A 467 9.76 -25.47 19.32
C ALA A 467 10.11 -24.05 19.78
N LEU A 468 11.27 -23.86 20.44
CA LEU A 468 11.75 -22.53 20.84
C LEU A 468 12.02 -21.61 19.65
N SER A 469 12.58 -22.15 18.57
CA SER A 469 12.82 -21.38 17.35
C SER A 469 11.51 -20.93 16.71
N ARG A 470 10.45 -21.75 16.78
CA ARG A 470 9.10 -21.39 16.33
C ARG A 470 8.53 -20.25 17.17
N ILE A 471 8.48 -20.43 18.51
CA ILE A 471 8.00 -19.38 19.43
C ILE A 471 8.80 -18.08 19.22
N TRP A 472 10.13 -18.14 19.10
CA TRP A 472 10.95 -16.95 18.88
C TRP A 472 10.64 -16.26 17.55
N LYS A 473 10.34 -16.99 16.47
CA LYS A 473 9.99 -16.39 15.17
C LYS A 473 8.63 -15.69 15.22
N GLU A 474 7.67 -16.31 15.89
CA GLU A 474 6.27 -15.86 16.00
C GLU A 474 6.05 -14.81 17.10
N ALA A 475 6.96 -14.73 18.08
CA ALA A 475 6.89 -13.80 19.21
C ALA A 475 6.79 -12.34 18.78
N ALA A 476 5.78 -11.65 19.30
CA ALA A 476 5.61 -10.21 19.16
C ALA A 476 6.77 -9.46 19.82
N PHE A 477 7.03 -8.23 19.38
CA PHE A 477 8.02 -7.37 20.01
C PHE A 477 7.37 -6.52 21.09
N ARG A 478 7.94 -6.55 22.30
CA ARG A 478 7.87 -5.43 23.23
C ARG A 478 8.83 -4.35 22.73
N VAL A 479 8.33 -3.13 22.59
CA VAL A 479 9.12 -1.98 22.15
C VAL A 479 9.16 -0.94 23.27
N ASP A 480 10.37 -0.60 23.72
CA ASP A 480 10.62 0.49 24.67
C ASP A 480 11.16 1.70 23.90
N ILE A 481 10.47 2.83 23.98
CA ILE A 481 10.94 4.10 23.39
C ILE A 481 11.63 4.89 24.50
N MET A 482 12.92 5.15 24.32
CA MET A 482 13.80 5.71 25.34
C MET A 482 14.31 7.09 24.94
N VAL A 483 14.10 8.07 25.82
CA VAL A 483 14.75 9.38 25.77
C VAL A 483 15.99 9.32 26.66
N LEU A 484 17.16 9.46 26.06
CA LEU A 484 18.47 9.38 26.70
C LEU A 484 19.04 10.80 26.88
N LEU A 485 19.13 11.25 28.13
CA LEU A 485 19.69 12.55 28.49
C LEU A 485 21.13 12.35 28.94
N ASN A 486 22.10 12.86 28.16
CA ASN A 486 23.52 12.76 28.50
C ASN A 486 23.88 13.74 29.61
N LEU A 487 24.06 13.24 30.84
CA LEU A 487 24.34 14.04 32.02
C LEU A 487 25.66 14.80 31.91
N GLU A 488 26.67 14.22 31.26
CA GLU A 488 27.99 14.83 31.09
C GLU A 488 27.91 16.04 30.14
N LEU A 489 27.21 15.90 29.01
CA LEU A 489 27.04 16.99 28.06
C LEU A 489 26.16 18.11 28.62
N ILE A 490 25.14 17.77 29.41
CA ILE A 490 24.30 18.76 30.08
C ILE A 490 25.13 19.53 31.11
N ALA A 491 25.89 18.83 31.96
CA ALA A 491 26.74 19.43 33.00
C ALA A 491 27.77 20.41 32.43
N LYS A 492 28.32 20.17 31.23
CA LYS A 492 29.24 21.11 30.56
C LYS A 492 28.59 22.43 30.15
N THR A 493 27.26 22.50 30.09
CA THR A 493 26.51 23.67 29.58
C THR A 493 25.74 24.44 30.66
N THR A 494 25.82 24.04 31.92
CA THR A 494 25.10 24.67 33.03
C THR A 494 25.93 24.67 34.30
N THR A 495 25.75 25.70 35.14
CA THR A 495 26.30 25.73 36.50
C THR A 495 25.41 25.01 37.51
N ASN A 496 24.13 24.82 37.18
CA ASN A 496 23.17 24.08 38.01
C ASN A 496 22.55 22.94 37.19
N LEU A 497 23.06 21.73 37.39
CA LEU A 497 22.61 20.53 36.69
C LEU A 497 21.18 20.14 37.07
N GLN A 498 20.80 20.25 38.34
CA GLN A 498 19.48 19.87 38.82
C GLN A 498 18.39 20.74 38.20
N ASN A 499 18.56 22.06 38.21
CA ASN A 499 17.60 22.99 37.60
C ASN A 499 17.48 22.74 36.10
N LYS A 500 18.61 22.50 35.41
CA LYS A 500 18.57 22.24 33.97
C LYS A 500 17.90 20.90 33.64
N LEU A 501 18.13 19.86 34.46
CA LEU A 501 17.44 18.59 34.32
C LEU A 501 15.95 18.70 34.62
N ALA A 502 15.54 19.52 35.60
CA ALA A 502 14.13 19.78 35.87
C ALA A 502 13.44 20.49 34.69
N GLU A 503 14.09 21.49 34.09
CA GLU A 503 13.60 22.17 32.88
C GLU A 503 13.42 21.20 31.71
N ILE A 504 14.40 20.31 31.47
CA ILE A 504 14.28 19.27 30.43
C ILE A 504 13.17 18.28 30.81
N LEU A 505 13.14 17.86 32.08
CA LEU A 505 12.07 17.15 32.79
C LEU A 505 10.66 17.58 32.36
N GLU A 506 10.45 18.87 32.57
CA GLU A 506 9.19 19.59 32.37
C GLU A 506 8.81 19.66 30.89
N LYS A 507 9.77 19.85 29.97
CA LYS A 507 9.52 19.81 28.52
C LYS A 507 8.91 18.48 28.07
N TYR A 508 9.35 17.36 28.65
CA TYR A 508 8.77 16.05 28.36
C TYR A 508 7.50 15.75 29.17
N GLY A 509 7.04 16.66 30.04
CA GLY A 509 5.88 16.45 30.90
C GLY A 509 6.10 15.44 32.03
N VAL A 510 7.36 15.13 32.35
CA VAL A 510 7.77 14.05 33.27
C VAL A 510 8.25 14.62 34.62
N ALA A 511 8.26 15.94 34.77
CA ALA A 511 8.57 16.57 36.05
C ALA A 511 7.54 16.11 37.09
N LYS A 512 8.02 15.47 38.19
CA LYS A 512 7.19 15.06 39.31
C LYS A 512 6.27 16.23 39.69
N ARG A 513 4.95 16.04 39.60
CA ARG A 513 3.99 16.81 40.40
C ARG A 513 4.09 16.32 41.85
N SER A 514 5.26 16.41 42.47
CA SER A 514 5.43 16.13 43.89
C SER A 514 4.97 17.35 44.67
N SER A 515 3.67 17.46 44.90
CA SER A 515 3.22 17.89 46.21
C SER A 515 3.50 16.71 47.16
N ASN A 516 4.53 16.86 48.00
CA ASN A 516 4.87 16.02 49.15
C ASN A 516 5.49 14.64 48.91
N ASP A 517 6.69 14.57 48.31
CA ASP A 517 7.68 13.56 48.76
C ASP A 517 9.13 14.04 48.53
N PRO A 518 10.04 13.99 49.52
CA PRO A 518 11.39 14.55 49.41
C PRO A 518 12.28 13.78 48.42
N VAL A 519 13.04 14.54 47.63
CA VAL A 519 14.01 14.04 46.63
C VAL A 519 15.37 13.79 47.29
N ASP A 520 15.45 12.92 48.29
CA ASP A 520 16.70 12.68 49.04
C ASP A 520 17.40 11.33 48.78
N GLU A 521 16.88 10.46 47.90
CA GLU A 521 17.45 9.09 47.77
C GLU A 521 17.98 8.67 46.38
N VAL A 522 18.19 9.57 45.41
CA VAL A 522 18.66 9.17 44.06
C VAL A 522 20.05 9.71 43.66
N LEU A 523 20.83 10.29 44.57
CA LEU A 523 22.20 10.73 44.27
C LEU A 523 23.17 10.33 45.39
N PRO A 524 24.10 9.37 45.19
CA PRO A 524 25.31 9.35 45.99
C PRO A 524 26.26 10.44 45.49
N SER A 525 26.87 11.11 46.46
CA SER A 525 27.95 12.10 46.40
C SER A 525 29.06 11.80 45.40
#